data_AF-H3ZJQ0-F1
#
_entry.id   AF-H3ZJQ0-F1
#
_cell.length_a   1.000
_cell.length_b   1.000
_cell.length_c   1.000
_cell.angle_alpha   90.00
_cell.angle_beta   90.00
_cell.angle_gamma   90.00
#
_symmetry.space_group_name_H-M   'P 1'
#
loop_
_entity.id
_entity.type
_entity.pdbx_description
1 polymer ?
#
loop_
_entity_poly.entity_id
_entity_poly.type
_entity_poly.pdbx_seq_one_letter_code
_entity_poly.pdbx_strand_id
1 'polypeptide(L)'
;MAGTVSKVVRFTNEEEFLEDMEEAMERFTYLASRYGVNVIEGVLLWDYVGIRDEEGVKIFRVGEFPYVEGTLKVDLETLRTLERYFDEMESRWEDLTTDEINYFVEMLNEALGEERVYYEAYDLGLDRDEAYIILNIKGLYYLENVVDAEDRHVLEEAVSILMKYV
;
A
#
# COMPACT_ATOMS: atom_id res chain seq x y z
N MET A 1 19.86 5.50 -3.22
CA MET A 1 18.98 5.48 -2.03
C MET A 1 19.46 6.49 -0.97
N ALA A 2 19.76 7.74 -1.36
CA ALA A 2 20.07 8.80 -0.40
C ALA A 2 18.99 9.87 -0.57
N GLY A 3 18.09 9.99 0.42
CA GLY A 3 16.98 10.95 0.39
C GLY A 3 15.57 10.36 0.50
N THR A 4 15.42 9.03 0.51
CA THR A 4 14.15 8.36 0.84
C THR A 4 14.08 8.13 2.35
N VAL A 5 12.96 8.48 2.96
CA VAL A 5 12.63 8.19 4.35
C VAL A 5 11.37 7.34 4.35
N SER A 6 11.38 6.27 5.15
CA SER A 6 10.18 5.51 5.44
C SER A 6 9.70 5.78 6.86
N LYS A 7 8.39 5.82 7.05
CA LYS A 7 7.78 6.07 8.35
C LYS A 7 6.47 5.30 8.48
N VAL A 8 6.29 4.69 9.64
CA VAL A 8 4.98 4.20 10.10
C VAL A 8 4.19 5.39 10.62
N VAL A 9 2.98 5.57 10.11
CA VAL A 9 2.03 6.60 10.55
C VAL A 9 0.79 5.92 11.11
N ARG A 10 0.15 6.57 12.08
CA ARG A 10 -1.12 6.13 12.67
C ARG A 10 -2.26 6.95 12.11
N PHE A 11 -3.39 6.30 11.86
CA PHE A 11 -4.65 6.93 11.51
C PHE A 11 -5.76 6.49 12.46
N THR A 12 -6.79 7.32 12.66
CA THR A 12 -7.94 6.94 13.51
C THR A 12 -9.14 6.50 12.67
N ASN A 13 -9.21 6.97 11.43
CA ASN A 13 -10.23 6.62 10.46
C ASN A 13 -9.52 6.25 9.14
N GLU A 14 -9.66 5.00 8.73
CA GLU A 14 -9.02 4.48 7.51
C GLU A 14 -9.58 5.12 6.24
N GLU A 15 -10.89 5.39 6.19
CA GLU A 15 -11.55 6.01 5.03
C GLU A 15 -11.03 7.43 4.82
N GLU A 16 -10.97 8.24 5.89
CA GLU A 16 -10.40 9.59 5.86
C GLU A 16 -8.91 9.55 5.48
N PHE A 17 -8.15 8.58 6.01
CA PHE A 17 -6.74 8.41 5.65
C PHE A 17 -6.56 8.10 4.17
N LEU A 18 -7.38 7.22 3.60
CA LEU A 18 -7.33 6.87 2.19
C LEU A 18 -7.68 8.05 1.29
N GLU A 19 -8.74 8.80 1.62
CA GLU A 19 -9.11 10.03 0.90
C GLU A 19 -7.98 11.06 0.91
N ASP A 20 -7.39 11.31 2.09
CA ASP A 20 -6.26 12.23 2.24
C ASP A 20 -5.02 11.75 1.45
N MET A 21 -4.70 10.45 1.49
CA MET A 21 -3.57 9.90 0.73
C MET A 21 -3.79 9.97 -0.78
N GLU A 22 -4.99 9.65 -1.26
CA GLU A 22 -5.37 9.83 -2.67
C GLU A 22 -5.21 11.29 -3.08
N GLU A 23 -5.75 12.21 -2.28
CA GLU A 23 -5.69 13.64 -2.53
C GLU A 23 -4.23 14.17 -2.58
N ALA A 24 -3.38 13.71 -1.67
CA ALA A 24 -1.96 14.04 -1.66
C ALA A 24 -1.22 13.44 -2.87
N MET A 25 -1.50 12.19 -3.21
CA MET A 25 -0.90 11.48 -4.36
C MET A 25 -1.28 12.13 -5.68
N GLU A 26 -2.52 12.55 -5.87
CA GLU A 26 -2.97 13.26 -7.07
C GLU A 26 -2.20 14.57 -7.26
N ARG A 27 -2.06 15.37 -6.19
CA ARG A 27 -1.29 16.62 -6.23
C ARG A 27 0.18 16.40 -6.52
N PHE A 28 0.81 15.41 -5.87
CA PHE A 28 2.20 15.07 -6.15
C PHE A 28 2.38 14.49 -7.56
N THR A 29 1.41 13.77 -8.10
CA THR A 29 1.43 13.28 -9.48
C THR A 29 1.33 14.44 -10.47
N TYR A 30 0.46 15.42 -10.21
CA TYR A 30 0.41 16.66 -10.99
C TYR A 30 1.76 17.38 -10.96
N LEU A 31 2.35 17.61 -9.77
CA LEU A 31 3.65 18.26 -9.63
C LEU A 31 4.77 17.44 -10.31
N ALA A 32 4.74 16.11 -10.21
CA ALA A 32 5.70 15.22 -10.86
C ALA A 32 5.61 15.33 -12.39
N SER A 33 4.41 15.45 -12.95
CA SER A 33 4.21 15.61 -14.39
C SER A 33 4.81 16.90 -14.94
N ARG A 34 4.88 17.96 -14.12
CA ARG A 34 5.38 19.29 -14.51
C ARG A 34 6.86 19.50 -14.15
N TYR A 35 7.30 18.99 -12.99
CA TYR A 35 8.62 19.26 -12.41
C TYR A 35 9.53 18.03 -12.36
N GLY A 36 9.03 16.85 -12.74
CA GLY A 36 9.82 15.63 -12.97
C GLY A 36 10.16 14.81 -11.72
N VAL A 37 9.52 15.06 -10.57
CA VAL A 37 9.83 14.40 -9.31
C VAL A 37 8.56 14.08 -8.53
N ASN A 38 8.41 12.82 -8.10
CA ASN A 38 7.37 12.39 -7.19
C ASN A 38 7.91 12.29 -5.75
N VAL A 39 7.07 12.67 -4.77
CA VAL A 39 7.41 12.68 -3.34
C VAL A 39 6.94 11.42 -2.64
N ILE A 40 5.75 10.92 -2.97
CA ILE A 40 5.24 9.67 -2.39
C ILE A 40 5.70 8.52 -3.30
N GLU A 41 6.60 7.68 -2.78
CA GLU A 41 7.13 6.52 -3.51
C GLU A 41 6.31 5.25 -3.24
N GLY A 42 5.56 5.21 -2.15
CA GLY A 42 4.65 4.11 -1.83
C GLY A 42 3.91 4.30 -0.52
N VAL A 43 2.74 3.68 -0.42
CA VAL A 43 1.93 3.55 0.79
C VAL A 43 1.54 2.08 0.90
N LEU A 44 1.73 1.50 2.08
CA LEU A 44 1.35 0.13 2.40
C LEU A 44 0.48 0.16 3.66
N LEU A 45 -0.77 -0.26 3.53
CA LEU A 45 -1.66 -0.51 4.67
C LEU A 45 -1.41 -1.90 5.28
N TRP A 46 -1.95 -2.08 6.48
CA TRP A 46 -1.89 -3.31 7.26
C TRP A 46 -2.45 -4.54 6.55
N ASP A 47 -3.33 -4.40 5.56
CA ASP A 47 -4.06 -5.48 4.89
C ASP A 47 -3.57 -5.76 3.46
N TYR A 48 -2.43 -5.21 3.07
CA TYR A 48 -1.83 -5.51 1.77
C TYR A 48 -1.16 -6.88 1.78
N VAL A 49 -1.50 -7.68 0.79
CA VAL A 49 -0.94 -9.00 0.51
C VAL A 49 -0.30 -9.03 -0.87
N GLY A 50 0.76 -9.83 -1.02
CA GLY A 50 1.45 -10.06 -2.28
C GLY A 50 1.26 -11.49 -2.77
N ILE A 51 0.96 -11.70 -4.05
CA ILE A 51 0.98 -13.03 -4.69
C ILE A 51 2.00 -13.03 -5.80
N ARG A 52 2.92 -14.01 -5.79
CA ARG A 52 3.81 -14.25 -6.92
C ARG A 52 3.13 -15.11 -7.98
N ASP A 53 3.14 -14.65 -9.22
CA ASP A 53 2.77 -15.42 -10.40
C ASP A 53 3.93 -15.51 -11.39
N GLU A 54 3.69 -15.98 -12.62
CA GLU A 54 4.72 -16.09 -13.65
C GLU A 54 5.32 -14.74 -14.09
N GLU A 55 4.65 -13.60 -13.85
CA GLU A 55 5.09 -12.27 -14.29
C GLU A 55 5.78 -11.47 -13.19
N GLY A 56 5.54 -11.80 -11.93
CA GLY A 56 6.12 -11.10 -10.80
C GLY A 56 5.28 -11.21 -9.55
N VAL A 57 5.33 -10.20 -8.69
CA VAL A 57 4.51 -10.09 -7.48
C VAL A 57 3.42 -9.07 -7.71
N LYS A 58 2.16 -9.46 -7.44
CA LYS A 58 1.00 -8.56 -7.45
C LYS A 58 0.61 -8.26 -6.03
N ILE A 59 0.51 -6.98 -5.71
CA ILE A 59 0.23 -6.47 -4.37
C ILE A 59 -1.15 -5.81 -4.41
N PHE A 60 -2.03 -6.18 -3.49
CA PHE A 60 -3.42 -5.71 -3.41
C PHE A 60 -3.93 -5.87 -1.97
N ARG A 61 -5.05 -5.22 -1.63
CA ARG A 61 -5.67 -5.36 -0.31
C ARG A 61 -6.45 -6.67 -0.23
N VAL A 62 -6.55 -7.32 0.93
CA VAL A 62 -7.26 -8.60 1.10
C VAL A 62 -8.65 -8.63 0.43
N GLY A 63 -9.46 -7.58 0.60
CA GLY A 63 -10.80 -7.48 -0.02
C GLY A 63 -10.82 -7.22 -1.53
N GLU A 64 -9.67 -7.04 -2.17
CA GLU A 64 -9.56 -6.76 -3.61
C GLU A 64 -9.29 -8.03 -4.43
N PHE A 65 -9.14 -9.20 -3.81
CA PHE A 65 -8.83 -10.45 -4.51
C PHE A 65 -9.75 -10.74 -5.72
N PRO A 66 -11.10 -10.57 -5.63
CA PRO A 66 -11.99 -10.80 -6.76
C PRO A 66 -11.72 -9.93 -8.00
N TYR A 67 -11.06 -8.78 -7.82
CA TYR A 67 -10.69 -7.89 -8.93
C TYR A 67 -9.32 -8.25 -9.53
N VAL A 68 -8.48 -8.99 -8.78
CA VAL A 68 -7.11 -9.32 -9.17
C VAL A 68 -6.98 -10.75 -9.69
N GLU A 69 -7.85 -11.67 -9.27
CA GLU A 69 -7.78 -13.10 -9.62
C GLU A 69 -7.65 -13.37 -11.13
N GLY A 70 -8.41 -12.64 -11.96
CA GLY A 70 -8.41 -12.80 -13.41
C GLY A 70 -7.12 -12.32 -14.09
N THR A 71 -6.27 -11.60 -13.35
CA THR A 71 -4.96 -11.18 -13.83
C THR A 71 -3.89 -12.22 -13.51
N LEU A 72 -4.06 -13.04 -12.46
CA LEU A 72 -3.03 -13.94 -11.94
C LEU A 72 -2.69 -15.04 -12.96
N LYS A 73 -1.40 -15.15 -13.30
CA LYS A 73 -0.90 -16.23 -14.14
C LYS A 73 -0.56 -17.46 -13.29
N VAL A 74 -1.62 -18.14 -12.85
CA VAL A 74 -1.54 -19.39 -12.07
C VAL A 74 -2.50 -20.43 -12.65
N ASP A 75 -2.30 -21.69 -12.30
CA ASP A 75 -3.23 -22.75 -12.67
C ASP A 75 -4.55 -22.65 -11.88
N LEU A 76 -5.59 -23.33 -12.36
CA LEU A 76 -6.94 -23.27 -11.79
C LEU A 76 -7.01 -23.84 -10.37
N GLU A 77 -6.18 -24.81 -10.01
CA GLU A 77 -6.18 -25.41 -8.66
C GLU A 77 -5.58 -24.43 -7.65
N THR A 78 -4.46 -23.80 -8.01
CA THR A 78 -3.88 -22.68 -7.26
C THR A 78 -4.89 -21.55 -7.08
N LEU A 79 -5.54 -21.12 -8.17
CA LEU A 79 -6.50 -20.02 -8.11
C LEU A 79 -7.67 -20.31 -7.15
N ARG A 80 -8.26 -21.51 -7.24
CA ARG A 80 -9.34 -21.93 -6.32
C ARG A 80 -8.90 -22.00 -4.86
N THR A 81 -7.64 -22.34 -4.63
CA THR A 81 -7.09 -22.38 -3.28
C THR A 81 -6.97 -20.95 -2.76
N LEU A 82 -6.39 -20.03 -3.53
CA LEU A 82 -6.33 -18.61 -3.18
C LEU A 82 -7.72 -18.03 -2.89
N GLU A 83 -8.68 -18.19 -3.80
CA GLU A 83 -10.07 -17.71 -3.68
C GLU A 83 -10.69 -18.14 -2.35
N ARG A 84 -10.62 -19.43 -2.01
CA ARG A 84 -11.19 -19.96 -0.76
C ARG A 84 -10.61 -19.29 0.49
N TYR A 85 -9.31 -19.05 0.53
CA TYR A 85 -8.66 -18.44 1.70
C TYR A 85 -8.92 -16.93 1.78
N PHE A 86 -8.95 -16.23 0.64
CA PHE A 86 -9.30 -14.80 0.61
C PHE A 86 -10.76 -14.55 0.97
N ASP A 87 -11.68 -15.38 0.50
CA ASP A 87 -13.09 -15.34 0.92
C ASP A 87 -13.24 -15.55 2.43
N GLU A 88 -12.46 -16.48 3.00
CA GLU A 88 -12.48 -16.74 4.44
C GLU A 88 -11.95 -15.53 5.23
N MET A 89 -10.84 -14.92 4.78
CA MET A 89 -10.32 -13.69 5.37
C MET A 89 -11.35 -12.55 5.29
N GLU A 90 -11.94 -12.31 4.11
CA GLU A 90 -12.95 -11.26 3.92
C GLU A 90 -14.17 -11.46 4.81
N SER A 91 -14.63 -12.71 5.00
CA SER A 91 -15.75 -13.03 5.88
C SER A 91 -15.52 -12.64 7.36
N ARG A 92 -14.25 -12.43 7.75
CA ARG A 92 -13.82 -12.08 9.11
C ARG A 92 -13.26 -10.65 9.19
N TRP A 93 -13.54 -9.80 8.21
CA TRP A 93 -12.92 -8.48 8.07
C TRP A 93 -12.90 -7.62 9.35
N GLU A 94 -14.00 -7.60 10.11
CA GLU A 94 -14.10 -6.79 11.33
C GLU A 94 -13.17 -7.28 12.44
N ASP A 95 -12.88 -8.58 12.47
CA ASP A 95 -12.03 -9.21 13.48
C ASP A 95 -10.56 -9.32 13.06
N LEU A 96 -10.26 -9.19 11.75
CA LEU A 96 -8.92 -9.36 11.20
C LEU A 96 -7.89 -8.45 11.87
N THR A 97 -6.80 -9.05 12.32
CA THR A 97 -5.57 -8.36 12.74
C THR A 97 -4.41 -8.73 11.82
N THR A 98 -3.28 -8.05 11.96
CA THR A 98 -2.06 -8.41 11.22
C THR A 98 -1.56 -9.82 11.56
N ASP A 99 -1.63 -10.23 12.84
CA ASP A 99 -1.37 -11.62 13.24
C ASP A 99 -2.30 -12.62 12.54
N GLU A 100 -3.60 -12.31 12.43
CA GLU A 100 -4.56 -13.19 11.79
C GLU A 100 -4.33 -13.31 10.28
N ILE A 101 -4.03 -12.20 9.59
CA ILE A 101 -3.66 -12.22 8.17
C ILE A 101 -2.39 -13.05 7.96
N ASN A 102 -1.37 -12.85 8.80
CA ASN A 102 -0.14 -13.66 8.73
C ASN A 102 -0.43 -15.16 8.88
N TYR A 103 -1.26 -15.52 9.86
CA TYR A 103 -1.68 -16.91 10.06
C TYR A 103 -2.41 -17.49 8.83
N PHE A 104 -3.31 -16.73 8.21
CA PHE A 104 -3.97 -17.14 6.97
C PHE A 104 -2.99 -17.33 5.81
N VAL A 105 -2.01 -16.43 5.67
CA VAL A 105 -0.99 -16.48 4.62
C VAL A 105 -0.06 -17.69 4.81
N GLU A 106 0.31 -18.02 6.05
CA GLU A 106 1.07 -19.23 6.38
C GLU A 106 0.27 -20.49 5.97
N MET A 107 -0.98 -20.61 6.42
CA MET A 107 -1.85 -21.74 6.05
C MET A 107 -2.06 -21.86 4.54
N LEU A 108 -2.16 -20.72 3.85
CA LEU A 108 -2.34 -20.67 2.40
C LEU A 108 -1.09 -21.18 1.68
N ASN A 109 0.10 -20.74 2.06
CA ASN A 109 1.35 -21.26 1.51
C ASN A 109 1.55 -22.74 1.81
N GLU A 110 1.18 -23.21 3.00
CA GLU A 110 1.17 -24.64 3.34
C GLU A 110 0.23 -25.44 2.42
N ALA A 111 -0.97 -24.92 2.16
CA ALA A 111 -1.95 -25.56 1.27
C ALA A 111 -1.50 -25.60 -0.20
N LEU A 112 -0.80 -24.57 -0.65
CA LEU A 112 -0.19 -24.52 -1.99
C LEU A 112 1.06 -25.40 -2.11
N GLY A 113 1.71 -25.73 -0.98
CA GLY A 113 2.95 -26.49 -0.95
C GLY A 113 4.18 -25.69 -1.40
N GLU A 114 4.05 -24.36 -1.53
CA GLU A 114 5.13 -23.44 -1.90
C GLU A 114 4.89 -22.03 -1.32
N GLU A 115 5.98 -21.30 -1.06
CA GLU A 115 5.93 -19.90 -0.63
C GLU A 115 5.64 -18.97 -1.82
N ARG A 116 4.35 -18.71 -2.05
CA ARG A 116 3.86 -17.88 -3.15
C ARG A 116 3.17 -16.59 -2.68
N VAL A 117 2.62 -16.61 -1.47
CA VAL A 117 1.88 -15.50 -0.88
C VAL A 117 2.76 -14.83 0.17
N TYR A 118 2.85 -13.51 0.13
CA TYR A 118 3.71 -12.68 0.97
C TYR A 118 2.87 -11.67 1.75
N TYR A 119 3.27 -11.39 2.97
CA TYR A 119 2.59 -10.43 3.83
C TYR A 119 3.58 -9.60 4.64
N GLU A 120 4.04 -8.51 4.03
CA GLU A 120 5.11 -7.67 4.58
C GLU A 120 4.66 -6.79 5.74
N ALA A 121 3.36 -6.49 5.85
CA ALA A 121 2.86 -5.64 6.94
C ALA A 121 3.12 -6.26 8.33
N TYR A 122 3.13 -7.59 8.43
CA TYR A 122 3.52 -8.32 9.64
C TYR A 122 4.99 -8.10 10.00
N ASP A 123 5.88 -8.29 9.02
CA ASP A 123 7.34 -8.14 9.21
C ASP A 123 7.73 -6.69 9.51
N LEU A 124 6.95 -5.73 9.01
CA LEU A 124 7.08 -4.31 9.31
C LEU A 124 6.51 -3.92 10.69
N GLY A 125 5.79 -4.84 11.35
CA GLY A 125 5.19 -4.63 12.66
C GLY A 125 4.06 -3.61 12.66
N LEU A 126 3.28 -3.55 11.58
CA LEU A 126 2.13 -2.65 11.48
C LEU A 126 0.97 -3.14 12.35
N ASP A 127 0.32 -2.20 13.02
CA ASP A 127 -1.01 -2.40 13.59
C ASP A 127 -2.12 -2.09 12.55
N ARG A 128 -3.37 -2.46 12.85
CA ARG A 128 -4.54 -2.24 11.96
C ARG A 128 -4.79 -0.76 11.65
N ASP A 129 -4.43 0.13 12.57
CA ASP A 129 -4.58 1.58 12.46
C ASP A 129 -3.29 2.27 11.98
N GLU A 130 -2.38 1.50 11.37
CA GLU A 130 -1.09 1.98 10.88
C GLU A 130 -0.88 1.77 9.39
N ALA A 131 -0.12 2.68 8.79
CA ALA A 131 0.32 2.61 7.40
C ALA A 131 1.83 2.87 7.32
N TYR A 132 2.50 2.18 6.42
CA TYR A 132 3.89 2.43 6.08
C TYR A 132 3.97 3.32 4.84
N ILE A 133 4.55 4.52 4.99
CA ILE A 133 4.71 5.49 3.90
C ILE A 133 6.18 5.64 3.55
N ILE A 134 6.47 5.63 2.25
CA ILE A 134 7.80 5.85 1.68
C ILE A 134 7.82 7.22 0.99
N LEU A 135 8.66 8.13 1.51
CA LEU A 135 8.75 9.52 1.05
C LEU A 135 10.14 9.84 0.49
N ASN A 136 10.18 10.41 -0.71
CA ASN A 136 11.37 11.00 -1.31
C ASN A 136 11.56 12.44 -0.80
N ILE A 137 12.14 12.58 0.40
CA ILE A 137 12.40 13.88 1.04
C ILE A 137 13.32 14.77 0.19
N LYS A 138 14.28 14.19 -0.52
CA LYS A 138 15.10 14.96 -1.47
C LYS A 138 14.24 15.54 -2.59
N GLY A 139 13.26 14.77 -3.07
CA GLY A 139 12.31 15.22 -4.06
C GLY A 139 11.42 16.35 -3.55
N LEU A 140 10.98 16.27 -2.29
CA LEU A 140 10.23 17.34 -1.64
C LEU A 140 11.05 18.64 -1.56
N TYR A 141 12.29 18.58 -1.07
CA TYR A 141 13.18 19.74 -1.04
C TYR A 141 13.46 20.32 -2.44
N TYR A 142 13.55 19.46 -3.46
CA TYR A 142 13.68 19.93 -4.83
C TYR A 142 12.45 20.74 -5.25
N LEU A 143 11.23 20.20 -5.05
CA LEU A 143 9.98 20.89 -5.37
C LEU A 143 9.84 22.22 -4.64
N GLU A 144 10.23 22.31 -3.36
CA GLU A 144 10.21 23.57 -2.61
C GLU A 144 11.00 24.70 -3.28
N ASN A 145 12.02 24.38 -4.08
CA ASN A 145 12.89 25.35 -4.74
C ASN A 145 12.53 25.61 -6.21
N VAL A 146 11.84 24.69 -6.88
CA VAL A 146 11.58 24.80 -8.34
C VAL A 146 10.13 25.05 -8.70
N VAL A 147 9.18 24.82 -7.79
CA VAL A 147 7.75 25.04 -8.04
C VAL A 147 7.48 26.54 -8.16
N ASP A 148 6.77 26.91 -9.23
CA ASP A 148 6.44 28.30 -9.53
C ASP A 148 5.34 28.83 -8.58
N ALA A 149 5.19 30.15 -8.50
CA ALA A 149 4.18 30.78 -7.64
C ALA A 149 2.74 30.31 -7.92
N GLU A 150 2.43 29.96 -9.18
CA GLU A 150 1.11 29.47 -9.58
C GLU A 150 0.78 28.10 -8.97
N ASP A 151 1.76 27.19 -8.88
CA ASP A 151 1.58 25.83 -8.37
C ASP A 151 1.96 25.69 -6.89
N ARG A 152 2.43 26.77 -6.25
CA ARG A 152 2.90 26.75 -4.86
C ARG A 152 1.84 26.25 -3.88
N HIS A 153 0.59 26.67 -4.09
CA HIS A 153 -0.54 26.23 -3.27
C HIS A 153 -0.77 24.71 -3.35
N VAL A 154 -0.55 24.09 -4.51
CA VAL A 154 -0.68 22.64 -4.70
C VAL A 154 0.34 21.88 -3.85
N LEU A 155 1.59 22.36 -3.83
CA LEU A 155 2.64 21.79 -2.99
C LEU A 155 2.32 21.96 -1.50
N GLU A 156 1.88 23.16 -1.09
CA GLU A 156 1.58 23.46 0.31
C GLU A 156 0.39 22.63 0.83
N GLU A 157 -0.66 22.46 0.02
CA GLU A 157 -1.80 21.58 0.36
C GLU A 157 -1.38 20.12 0.47
N ALA A 158 -0.62 19.59 -0.50
CA ALA A 158 -0.16 18.20 -0.47
C ALA A 158 0.70 17.90 0.76
N VAL A 159 1.61 18.83 1.11
CA VAL A 159 2.41 18.72 2.33
C VAL A 159 1.55 18.85 3.59
N SER A 160 0.58 19.78 3.58
CA SER A 160 -0.35 19.96 4.71
C SER A 160 -1.13 18.70 5.01
N ILE A 161 -1.56 17.95 3.98
CA ILE A 161 -2.25 16.67 4.15
C ILE A 161 -1.31 15.65 4.81
N LEU A 162 -0.10 15.46 4.27
CA LEU A 162 0.88 14.53 4.86
C LEU A 162 1.21 14.87 6.32
N MET A 163 1.31 16.16 6.66
CA MET A 163 1.60 16.63 8.01
C MET A 163 0.51 16.32 9.04
N LYS A 164 -0.70 15.93 8.63
CA LYS A 164 -1.75 15.45 9.56
C LYS A 164 -1.34 14.14 10.27
N TYR A 165 -0.46 13.34 9.65
CA TYR A 165 -0.12 11.99 10.08
C TYR A 165 1.33 11.82 10.57
N VAL A 166 2.14 12.89 10.52
CA VAL A 166 3.58 12.90 10.87
C VAL A 166 3.80 13.43 12.28
#